data_AF-A0A6I6L9P1-F1
#
_entry.id   AF-A0A6I6L9P1-F1
#
_cell.length_a   1.000
_cell.length_b   1.000
_cell.length_c   1.000
_cell.angle_alpha   90.00
_cell.angle_beta   90.00
_cell.angle_gamma   90.00
#
_symmetry.space_group_name_H-M   'P 1'
#
loop_
_entity.id
_entity.type
_entity.pdbx_description
1 polymer ?
#
loop_
_entity_poly.entity_id
_entity_poly.type
_entity_poly.pdbx_seq_one_letter_code
_entity_poly.pdbx_strand_id
1 'polypeptide(L)'
;MRAAEQIIKIAIRRNSVARTKNPNSEPKEYAAPALDKGLDIVELLCRAEAPLTPKQIAAELGRTVGELYRMIASLAARNYIAQVGDSYYITTKLFELAQINPPTHRLLLEARPIMQKLASDIEQSCHLTVYGQGRQIVIAKIESPSSMGYSIRLGSELDVIVSVSGRVLLAFQDDATRSLMIEEALRRRPDHIVSNLDKKLDSIRTKGFESAVSTQIRGMHAISFPILDSQRHAIAAISVPYADRIDLVDRRTIEDVEKALGLAAKALCLRMGGDPDTPHTQPPIDFSPTPAPRSRRTQK
;
A
#
# COMPACT_ATOMS: atom_id res chain seq x y z
N MET A 1 31.21 -30.26 17.69
CA MET A 1 29.82 -30.66 17.34
C MET A 1 28.83 -30.62 18.50
N ARG A 2 29.16 -31.04 19.73
CA ARG A 2 28.19 -31.04 20.86
C ARG A 2 27.76 -29.66 21.41
N ALA A 3 28.54 -28.60 21.18
CA ALA A 3 28.17 -27.23 21.62
C ALA A 3 27.13 -26.55 20.70
N ALA A 4 27.05 -26.94 19.42
CA ALA A 4 26.10 -26.38 18.46
C ALA A 4 24.68 -26.95 18.64
N GLU A 5 24.56 -28.23 19.03
CA GLU A 5 23.26 -28.85 19.33
C GLU A 5 22.61 -28.31 20.63
N GLN A 6 23.41 -27.80 21.56
CA GLN A 6 22.93 -27.27 22.84
C GLN A 6 22.35 -25.85 22.70
N ILE A 7 22.85 -25.07 21.73
CA ILE A 7 22.32 -23.73 21.40
C ILE A 7 20.99 -23.83 20.65
N ILE A 8 20.83 -24.83 19.78
CA ILE A 8 19.56 -25.08 19.06
C ILE A 8 18.46 -25.58 20.01
N LYS A 9 18.80 -26.42 21.01
CA LYS A 9 17.82 -26.83 22.05
C LYS A 9 17.39 -25.68 22.97
N ILE A 10 18.21 -24.65 23.16
CA ILE A 10 17.85 -23.46 23.94
C ILE A 10 16.99 -22.49 23.11
N ALA A 11 17.20 -22.42 21.79
CA ALA A 11 16.40 -21.59 20.90
C ALA A 11 14.97 -22.16 20.65
N ILE A 12 14.81 -23.48 20.64
CA ILE A 12 13.50 -24.13 20.41
C ILE A 12 12.64 -24.18 21.68
N ARG A 13 13.22 -24.01 22.87
CA ARG A 13 12.49 -24.06 24.16
C ARG A 13 12.00 -22.69 24.67
N ARG A 14 12.25 -21.60 23.93
CA ARG A 14 11.80 -20.24 24.31
C ARG A 14 10.53 -19.76 23.61
N ASN A 15 9.92 -20.57 22.74
CA ASN A 15 8.68 -20.20 22.04
C ASN A 15 7.39 -20.83 22.63
N SER A 16 7.45 -21.33 23.87
CA SER A 16 6.24 -21.65 24.65
C SER A 16 5.91 -20.49 25.56
N VAL A 17 5.42 -19.38 25.00
CA VAL A 17 4.67 -18.41 25.80
C VAL A 17 3.33 -19.08 26.09
N ALA A 18 3.23 -19.68 27.26
CA ALA A 18 1.98 -20.05 27.87
C ALA A 18 1.04 -18.82 27.77
N ARG A 19 -0.13 -19.01 27.14
CA ARG A 19 -1.21 -18.02 27.15
C ARG A 19 -1.64 -17.79 28.60
N THR A 20 -1.02 -16.85 29.28
CA THR A 20 -1.59 -16.21 30.46
C THR A 20 -2.83 -15.46 29.98
N LYS A 21 -4.01 -15.97 30.35
CA LYS A 21 -5.27 -15.23 30.23
C LYS A 21 -5.12 -13.95 31.04
N ASN A 22 -4.99 -12.82 30.35
CA ASN A 22 -5.10 -11.51 30.98
C ASN A 22 -6.59 -11.26 31.24
N PRO A 23 -7.07 -11.09 32.49
CA PRO A 23 -8.50 -10.98 32.78
C PRO A 23 -9.12 -9.63 32.39
N ASN A 24 -8.34 -8.69 31.82
CA ASN A 24 -8.78 -7.34 31.46
C ASN A 24 -8.40 -6.95 30.01
N SER A 25 -8.63 -7.84 29.03
CA SER A 25 -8.71 -7.39 27.63
C SER A 25 -10.14 -6.96 27.35
N GLU A 26 -10.35 -5.67 27.13
CA GLU A 26 -11.61 -5.15 26.56
C GLU A 26 -12.03 -6.01 25.35
N PRO A 27 -13.33 -6.27 25.17
CA PRO A 27 -13.81 -7.16 24.12
C PRO A 27 -13.32 -6.61 22.78
N LYS A 28 -12.62 -7.45 21.99
CA LYS A 28 -12.29 -7.14 20.58
C LYS A 28 -13.56 -6.68 19.87
N GLU A 29 -13.71 -5.38 19.71
CA GLU A 29 -14.80 -4.75 18.97
C GLU A 29 -14.80 -5.34 17.56
N TYR A 30 -15.84 -6.11 17.26
CA TYR A 30 -16.11 -6.78 15.99
C TYR A 30 -15.08 -7.82 15.51
N ALA A 31 -14.87 -8.88 16.30
CA ALA A 31 -14.28 -10.11 15.75
C ALA A 31 -15.30 -10.85 14.86
N ALA A 32 -14.91 -11.17 13.62
CA ALA A 32 -15.64 -12.07 12.72
C ALA A 32 -14.83 -13.36 12.48
N PRO A 33 -14.77 -14.30 13.46
CA PRO A 33 -13.80 -15.40 13.43
C PRO A 33 -13.92 -16.33 12.22
N ALA A 34 -15.10 -16.41 11.60
CA ALA A 34 -15.30 -17.16 10.36
C ALA A 34 -14.67 -16.47 9.14
N LEU A 35 -14.73 -15.13 9.09
CA LEU A 35 -14.10 -14.36 8.02
C LEU A 35 -12.58 -14.47 8.11
N ASP A 36 -12.01 -14.27 9.30
CA ASP A 36 -10.56 -14.39 9.54
C ASP A 36 -10.04 -15.75 9.08
N LYS A 37 -10.73 -16.85 9.47
CA LYS A 37 -10.40 -18.21 9.03
C LYS A 37 -10.49 -18.37 7.52
N GLY A 38 -11.47 -17.73 6.88
CA GLY A 38 -11.61 -17.74 5.42
C GLY A 38 -10.44 -17.04 4.73
N LEU A 39 -10.04 -15.87 5.23
CA LEU A 39 -8.90 -15.13 4.68
C LEU A 39 -7.58 -15.88 4.88
N ASP A 40 -7.37 -16.49 6.06
CA ASP A 40 -6.20 -17.34 6.35
C ASP A 40 -6.05 -18.48 5.31
N ILE A 41 -7.15 -19.14 4.94
CA ILE A 41 -7.17 -20.22 3.93
C ILE A 41 -6.75 -19.67 2.56
N VAL A 42 -7.32 -18.52 2.16
CA VAL A 42 -7.00 -17.90 0.86
C VAL A 42 -5.53 -17.53 0.78
N GLU A 43 -4.97 -16.92 1.82
CA GLU A 43 -3.57 -16.53 1.86
C GLU A 43 -2.62 -17.73 1.83
N LEU A 44 -2.96 -18.81 2.54
CA LEU A 44 -2.18 -20.06 2.50
C LEU A 44 -2.14 -20.62 1.08
N LEU A 45 -3.31 -20.77 0.44
CA LEU A 45 -3.40 -21.37 -0.89
C LEU A 45 -2.78 -20.50 -1.98
N CYS A 46 -2.68 -19.18 -1.80
CA CYS A 46 -1.93 -18.31 -2.71
C CYS A 46 -0.41 -18.55 -2.67
N ARG A 47 0.12 -19.03 -1.54
CA ARG A 47 1.56 -19.29 -1.34
C ARG A 47 1.93 -20.76 -1.59
N ALA A 48 0.94 -21.65 -1.70
CA ALA A 48 1.16 -23.08 -1.90
C ALA A 48 1.61 -23.35 -3.34
N GLU A 49 2.69 -24.12 -3.50
CA GLU A 49 3.20 -24.53 -4.82
C GLU A 49 2.37 -25.66 -5.46
N ALA A 50 1.51 -26.31 -4.67
CA ALA A 50 0.63 -27.39 -5.10
C ALA A 50 -0.71 -27.37 -4.34
N PRO A 51 -1.79 -28.00 -4.87
CA PRO A 51 -3.06 -28.14 -4.17
C PRO A 51 -2.91 -28.83 -2.80
N LEU A 52 -3.65 -28.35 -1.80
CA LEU A 52 -3.59 -28.85 -0.42
C LEU A 52 -4.89 -29.53 0.00
N THR A 53 -4.79 -30.67 0.69
CA THR A 53 -5.95 -31.31 1.35
C THR A 53 -6.42 -30.49 2.56
N PRO A 54 -7.69 -30.64 2.99
CA PRO A 54 -8.18 -29.98 4.21
C PRO A 54 -7.34 -30.26 5.46
N LYS A 55 -6.73 -31.45 5.56
CA LYS A 55 -5.85 -31.83 6.66
C LYS A 55 -4.53 -31.05 6.63
N GLN A 56 -3.96 -30.84 5.45
CA GLN A 56 -2.76 -30.02 5.27
C GLN A 56 -3.05 -28.54 5.55
N ILE A 57 -4.16 -28.01 5.02
CA ILE A 57 -4.60 -26.63 5.30
C ILE A 57 -4.75 -26.41 6.81
N ALA A 58 -5.40 -27.34 7.51
CA ALA A 58 -5.59 -27.26 8.95
C ALA A 58 -4.25 -27.30 9.72
N ALA A 59 -3.32 -28.18 9.30
CA ALA A 59 -2.01 -28.30 9.92
C ALA A 59 -1.17 -27.03 9.77
N GLU A 60 -1.10 -26.47 8.56
CA GLU A 60 -0.34 -25.24 8.25
C GLU A 60 -0.90 -24.02 9.00
N LEU A 61 -2.23 -23.96 9.19
CA LEU A 61 -2.88 -22.87 9.93
C LEU A 61 -2.93 -23.08 11.44
N GLY A 62 -2.44 -24.22 11.97
CA GLY A 62 -2.52 -24.55 13.39
C GLY A 62 -3.96 -24.67 13.91
N ARG A 63 -4.86 -25.19 13.10
CA ARG A 63 -6.31 -25.33 13.36
C ARG A 63 -6.78 -26.75 13.10
N THR A 64 -8.04 -27.04 13.42
CA THR A 64 -8.68 -28.33 13.10
C THR A 64 -9.46 -28.27 11.78
N VAL A 65 -9.63 -29.40 11.11
CA VAL A 65 -10.42 -29.50 9.87
C VAL A 65 -11.87 -29.06 10.11
N GLY A 66 -12.47 -29.45 11.24
CA GLY A 66 -13.83 -29.07 11.60
C GLY A 66 -14.02 -27.55 11.76
N GLU A 67 -12.99 -26.85 12.24
CA GLU A 67 -13.02 -25.40 12.37
C GLU A 67 -13.00 -24.66 11.03
N LEU A 68 -12.40 -25.25 10.00
CA LEU A 68 -12.20 -24.64 8.69
C LEU A 68 -13.24 -25.09 7.65
N TYR A 69 -13.91 -26.21 7.88
CA TYR A 69 -14.82 -26.83 6.91
C TYR A 69 -15.83 -25.85 6.29
N ARG A 70 -16.53 -25.06 7.12
CA ARG A 70 -17.52 -24.08 6.63
C ARG A 70 -16.90 -22.97 5.78
N MET A 71 -15.65 -22.62 6.03
CA MET A 71 -14.94 -21.58 5.32
C MET A 71 -14.41 -22.10 3.99
N ILE A 72 -13.83 -23.31 3.97
CA ILE A 72 -13.46 -24.00 2.74
C ILE A 72 -14.69 -24.15 1.83
N ALA A 73 -15.81 -24.63 2.37
CA ALA A 73 -17.06 -24.79 1.62
C ALA A 73 -17.57 -23.45 1.05
N SER A 74 -17.56 -22.38 1.85
CA SER A 74 -17.99 -21.04 1.42
C SER A 74 -17.08 -20.46 0.34
N LEU A 75 -15.76 -20.59 0.49
CA LEU A 75 -14.78 -20.13 -0.49
C LEU A 75 -14.91 -20.90 -1.82
N ALA A 76 -15.13 -22.22 -1.75
CA ALA A 76 -15.35 -23.06 -2.93
C ALA A 76 -16.65 -22.67 -3.64
N ALA A 77 -17.75 -22.51 -2.90
CA ALA A 77 -19.04 -22.08 -3.45
C ALA A 77 -18.98 -20.69 -4.11
N ARG A 78 -18.09 -19.82 -3.64
CA ARG A 78 -17.86 -18.48 -4.19
C ARG A 78 -16.72 -18.42 -5.22
N ASN A 79 -16.21 -19.58 -5.63
CA ASN A 79 -15.14 -19.76 -6.61
C ASN A 79 -13.80 -19.11 -6.24
N TYR A 80 -13.54 -18.79 -4.97
CA TYR A 80 -12.20 -18.32 -4.55
C TYR A 80 -11.17 -19.45 -4.56
N ILE A 81 -11.63 -20.67 -4.28
CA ILE A 81 -10.84 -21.90 -4.32
C ILE A 81 -11.59 -22.93 -5.17
N ALA A 82 -10.87 -23.87 -5.77
CA ALA A 82 -11.44 -24.98 -6.50
C ALA A 82 -10.86 -26.30 -6.00
N GLN A 83 -11.63 -27.37 -6.16
CA GLN A 83 -11.24 -28.72 -5.72
C GLN A 83 -10.70 -29.53 -6.91
N VAL A 84 -9.59 -30.23 -6.70
CA VAL A 84 -9.02 -31.25 -7.59
C VAL A 84 -8.73 -32.50 -6.75
N GLY A 85 -9.47 -33.58 -7.02
CA GLY A 85 -9.49 -34.75 -6.13
C GLY A 85 -9.95 -34.34 -4.72
N ASP A 86 -9.13 -34.65 -3.71
CA ASP A 86 -9.40 -34.26 -2.31
C ASP A 86 -8.67 -32.99 -1.88
N SER A 87 -8.04 -32.28 -2.82
CA SER A 87 -7.22 -31.09 -2.56
C SER A 87 -7.84 -29.83 -3.12
N TYR A 88 -7.51 -28.69 -2.52
CA TYR A 88 -7.98 -27.38 -2.92
C TYR A 88 -6.82 -26.50 -3.38
N TYR A 89 -7.08 -25.65 -4.36
CA TYR A 89 -6.13 -24.66 -4.87
C TYR A 89 -6.83 -23.33 -5.12
N ILE A 90 -6.05 -22.24 -5.19
CA ILE A 90 -6.57 -20.90 -5.48
C ILE A 90 -6.98 -20.80 -6.96
N THR A 91 -8.11 -20.15 -7.24
CA THR A 91 -8.55 -19.90 -8.62
C THR A 91 -8.06 -18.54 -9.14
N THR A 92 -8.42 -18.20 -10.38
CA THR A 92 -8.25 -16.85 -10.95
C THR A 92 -9.18 -15.80 -10.35
N LYS A 93 -10.05 -16.14 -9.40
CA LYS A 93 -11.08 -15.20 -8.89
C LYS A 93 -10.50 -13.95 -8.25
N LEU A 94 -9.38 -14.07 -7.54
CA LEU A 94 -8.69 -12.91 -6.98
C LEU A 94 -8.12 -12.00 -8.07
N PHE A 95 -7.64 -12.57 -9.18
CA PHE A 95 -7.21 -11.81 -10.36
C PHE A 95 -8.40 -11.10 -11.02
N GLU A 96 -9.53 -11.78 -11.21
CA GLU A 96 -10.77 -11.16 -11.72
C GLU A 96 -11.23 -10.00 -10.84
N LEU A 97 -11.23 -10.17 -9.51
CA LEU A 97 -11.60 -9.12 -8.56
C LEU A 97 -10.61 -7.95 -8.56
N ALA A 98 -9.31 -8.22 -8.74
CA ALA A 98 -8.30 -7.19 -8.93
C ALA A 98 -8.52 -6.41 -10.24
N GLN A 99 -8.99 -7.08 -11.30
CA GLN A 99 -9.36 -6.45 -12.57
C GLN A 99 -10.69 -5.68 -12.48
N ILE A 100 -11.59 -6.09 -11.58
CA ILE A 100 -12.82 -5.36 -11.23
C ILE A 100 -12.52 -4.06 -10.48
N ASN A 101 -11.26 -3.83 -10.06
CA ASN A 101 -10.80 -2.55 -9.49
C ASN A 101 -10.00 -1.72 -10.53
N PRO A 102 -10.69 -1.07 -11.50
CA PRO A 102 -10.09 -0.38 -12.64
C PRO A 102 -8.99 0.63 -12.32
N PRO A 103 -8.98 1.37 -11.19
CA PRO A 103 -8.01 2.45 -10.99
C PRO A 103 -6.56 1.94 -11.02
N THR A 104 -6.25 0.84 -10.34
CA THR A 104 -4.86 0.34 -10.24
C THR A 104 -4.41 -0.29 -11.55
N HIS A 105 -5.24 -1.09 -12.22
CA HIS A 105 -4.87 -1.71 -13.50
C HIS A 105 -4.71 -0.65 -14.61
N ARG A 106 -5.66 0.29 -14.71
CA ARG A 106 -5.57 1.43 -15.63
C ARG A 106 -4.33 2.29 -15.34
N LEU A 107 -4.06 2.57 -14.07
CA LEU A 107 -2.86 3.31 -13.65
C LEU A 107 -1.59 2.61 -14.12
N LEU A 108 -1.47 1.28 -13.94
CA LEU A 108 -0.29 0.54 -14.37
C LEU A 108 -0.12 0.54 -15.90
N LEU A 109 -1.21 0.39 -16.65
CA LEU A 109 -1.18 0.45 -18.12
C LEU A 109 -0.74 1.82 -18.63
N GLU A 110 -1.26 2.90 -18.05
CA GLU A 110 -0.95 4.27 -18.44
C GLU A 110 0.44 4.74 -17.95
N ALA A 111 0.84 4.30 -16.75
CA ALA A 111 2.12 4.69 -16.15
C ALA A 111 3.31 4.10 -16.88
N ARG A 112 3.22 2.86 -17.37
CA ARG A 112 4.37 2.16 -17.96
C ARG A 112 5.06 2.95 -19.10
N PRO A 113 4.37 3.40 -20.17
CA PRO A 113 5.03 4.14 -21.24
C PRO A 113 5.57 5.51 -20.78
N ILE A 114 4.85 6.20 -19.88
CA ILE A 114 5.28 7.49 -19.33
C ILE A 114 6.54 7.34 -18.48
N MET A 115 6.57 6.33 -17.60
CA MET A 115 7.73 6.02 -16.76
C MET A 115 8.93 5.57 -17.58
N GLN A 116 8.73 4.81 -18.66
CA GLN A 116 9.82 4.41 -19.58
C GLN A 116 10.46 5.63 -20.23
N LYS A 117 9.65 6.54 -20.78
CA LYS A 117 10.13 7.79 -21.36
C LYS A 117 10.83 8.65 -20.31
N LEU A 118 10.23 8.82 -19.14
CA LEU A 118 10.80 9.58 -18.04
C LEU A 118 12.18 9.05 -17.67
N ALA A 119 12.31 7.75 -17.37
CA ALA A 119 13.57 7.13 -16.97
C ALA A 119 14.66 7.27 -18.04
N SER A 120 14.28 7.21 -19.33
CA SER A 120 15.18 7.48 -20.45
C SER A 120 15.64 8.94 -20.50
N ASP A 121 14.72 9.89 -20.31
CA ASP A 121 14.99 11.33 -20.43
C ASP A 121 15.85 11.87 -19.28
N ILE A 122 15.69 11.31 -18.08
CA ILE A 122 16.42 11.74 -16.87
C ILE A 122 17.61 10.83 -16.53
N GLU A 123 17.75 9.70 -17.22
CA GLU A 123 18.72 8.64 -16.96
C GLU A 123 18.77 8.12 -15.49
N GLN A 124 17.65 8.20 -14.79
CA GLN A 124 17.46 7.70 -13.42
C GLN A 124 16.34 6.66 -13.41
N SER A 125 16.32 5.82 -12.38
CA SER A 125 15.17 4.93 -12.18
C SER A 125 13.96 5.73 -11.69
N CYS A 126 12.77 5.16 -11.89
CA CYS A 126 11.56 5.69 -11.26
C CYS A 126 10.65 4.55 -10.81
N HIS A 127 9.84 4.80 -9.80
CA HIS A 127 8.90 3.82 -9.27
C HIS A 127 7.58 4.47 -8.88
N LEU A 128 6.55 3.63 -8.80
CA LEU A 128 5.20 4.02 -8.44
C LEU A 128 4.81 3.27 -7.17
N THR A 129 4.32 4.01 -6.17
CA THR A 129 3.83 3.44 -4.92
C THR A 129 2.37 3.74 -4.69
N VAL A 130 1.71 2.83 -3.97
CA VAL A 130 0.35 3.03 -3.47
C VAL A 130 0.33 2.77 -1.98
N TYR A 131 -0.56 3.47 -1.27
CA TYR A 131 -0.80 3.20 0.14
C TYR A 131 -1.54 1.88 0.34
N GLY A 132 -1.27 1.21 1.45
CA GLY A 132 -2.12 0.13 1.96
C GLY A 132 -1.79 -0.22 3.41
N GLN A 133 -2.76 -0.06 4.32
CA GLN A 133 -2.71 -0.53 5.71
C GLN A 133 -1.46 -0.06 6.48
N GLY A 134 -1.26 1.25 6.62
CA GLY A 134 -0.13 1.84 7.35
C GLY A 134 1.26 1.68 6.70
N ARG A 135 1.33 1.19 5.46
CA ARG A 135 2.55 1.11 4.64
C ARG A 135 2.24 1.57 3.22
N GLN A 136 3.27 1.70 2.39
CA GLN A 136 3.09 1.82 0.94
C GLN A 136 3.86 0.70 0.23
N ILE A 137 3.36 0.29 -0.94
CA ILE A 137 3.92 -0.81 -1.73
C ILE A 137 4.33 -0.28 -3.10
N VAL A 138 5.52 -0.68 -3.56
CA VAL A 138 5.96 -0.43 -4.94
C VAL A 138 5.18 -1.33 -5.90
N ILE A 139 4.37 -0.74 -6.78
CA ILE A 139 3.52 -1.47 -7.74
C ILE A 139 4.02 -1.41 -9.19
N ALA A 140 4.93 -0.48 -9.50
CA ALA A 140 5.64 -0.43 -10.76
C ALA A 140 7.04 0.16 -10.57
N LYS A 141 7.98 -0.23 -11.43
CA LYS A 141 9.31 0.38 -11.51
C LYS A 141 9.82 0.37 -12.95
N ILE A 142 10.66 1.33 -13.29
CA ILE A 142 11.54 1.33 -14.45
C ILE A 142 12.96 1.56 -13.95
N GLU A 143 13.89 0.74 -14.41
CA GLU A 143 15.30 0.85 -14.03
C GLU A 143 15.99 1.98 -14.80
N SER A 144 17.07 2.51 -14.24
CA SER A 144 17.89 3.49 -14.97
C SER A 144 18.46 2.82 -16.22
N PRO A 145 18.50 3.51 -17.38
CA PRO A 145 19.14 3.00 -18.59
C PRO A 145 20.68 2.99 -18.49
N SER A 146 21.25 3.59 -17.43
CA SER A 146 22.69 3.63 -17.17
C SER A 146 23.24 2.25 -16.78
N SER A 147 24.53 2.02 -17.06
CA SER A 147 25.27 0.82 -16.61
C SER A 147 25.31 0.64 -15.09
N MET A 148 25.05 1.71 -14.34
CA MET A 148 24.94 1.72 -12.89
C MET A 148 23.74 2.59 -12.49
N GLY A 149 22.90 2.07 -11.59
CA GLY A 149 21.74 2.78 -11.06
C GLY A 149 21.19 2.16 -9.78
N TYR A 150 20.57 3.00 -8.96
CA TYR A 150 19.79 2.57 -7.80
C TYR A 150 18.34 2.33 -8.20
N SER A 151 17.70 1.26 -7.74
CA SER A 151 16.26 1.03 -7.91
C SER A 151 15.65 0.34 -6.69
N ILE A 152 14.38 0.64 -6.43
CA ILE A 152 13.59 -0.05 -5.40
C ILE A 152 12.91 -1.27 -6.04
N ARG A 153 12.87 -2.41 -5.35
CA ARG A 153 12.28 -3.63 -5.89
C ARG A 153 10.75 -3.53 -5.95
N LEU A 154 10.17 -4.11 -7.00
CA LEU A 154 8.72 -4.30 -7.10
C LEU A 154 8.22 -5.10 -5.88
N GLY A 155 7.10 -4.70 -5.29
CA GLY A 155 6.54 -5.30 -4.08
C GLY A 155 7.23 -4.89 -2.77
N SER A 156 8.25 -4.03 -2.80
CA SER A 156 8.88 -3.54 -1.56
C SER A 156 7.89 -2.71 -0.76
N GLU A 157 7.91 -2.92 0.57
CA GLU A 157 7.21 -2.05 1.51
C GLU A 157 8.09 -0.86 1.87
N LEU A 158 7.54 0.35 1.78
CA LEU A 158 8.18 1.58 2.27
C LEU A 158 7.34 2.18 3.40
N ASP A 159 8.01 2.95 4.26
CA ASP A 159 7.37 3.66 5.36
C ASP A 159 6.56 4.86 4.87
N VAL A 160 5.39 5.11 5.43
CA VAL A 160 4.49 6.19 4.97
C VAL A 160 4.86 7.54 5.59
N ILE A 161 5.41 7.57 6.79
CA ILE A 161 5.73 8.81 7.52
C ILE A 161 7.14 9.30 7.15
N VAL A 162 8.08 8.36 7.03
CA VAL A 162 9.51 8.66 6.86
C VAL A 162 9.89 8.92 5.41
N SER A 163 9.31 8.18 4.46
CA SER A 163 9.67 8.33 3.04
C SER A 163 9.02 9.55 2.40
N VAL A 164 9.70 10.11 1.39
CA VAL A 164 9.21 11.24 0.59
C VAL A 164 7.90 10.88 -0.13
N SER A 165 7.84 9.70 -0.76
CA SER A 165 6.62 9.21 -1.43
C SER A 165 5.46 9.01 -0.46
N GLY A 166 5.73 8.59 0.77
CA GLY A 166 4.73 8.41 1.81
C GLY A 166 4.13 9.73 2.29
N ARG A 167 4.98 10.73 2.55
CA ARG A 167 4.51 12.07 2.91
C ARG A 167 3.72 12.74 1.80
N VAL A 168 4.10 12.52 0.53
CA VAL A 168 3.28 12.93 -0.62
C VAL A 168 1.93 12.24 -0.62
N LEU A 169 1.87 10.91 -0.40
CA LEU A 169 0.59 10.21 -0.28
C LEU A 169 -0.29 10.80 0.83
N LEU A 170 0.28 11.15 1.98
CA LEU A 170 -0.44 11.74 3.13
C LEU A 170 -0.90 13.18 2.89
N ALA A 171 -0.08 14.00 2.23
CA ALA A 171 -0.34 15.44 2.05
C ALA A 171 -1.56 15.72 1.16
N PHE A 172 -1.90 14.79 0.28
CA PHE A 172 -3.00 14.88 -0.68
C PHE A 172 -4.16 13.98 -0.29
N GLN A 173 -4.49 13.90 0.99
CA GLN A 173 -5.72 13.28 1.49
C GLN A 173 -6.57 14.32 2.20
N ASP A 174 -7.84 14.00 2.40
CA ASP A 174 -8.66 14.70 3.38
C ASP A 174 -8.15 14.45 4.81
N ASP A 175 -8.53 15.33 5.74
CA ASP A 175 -7.99 15.30 7.09
C ASP A 175 -8.31 14.00 7.84
N ALA A 176 -9.49 13.41 7.61
CA ALA A 176 -9.90 12.18 8.28
C ALA A 176 -9.09 10.98 7.78
N THR A 177 -8.99 10.82 6.46
CA THR A 177 -8.18 9.78 5.82
C THR A 177 -6.71 9.92 6.20
N ARG A 178 -6.15 11.14 6.15
CA ARG A 178 -4.76 11.42 6.55
C ARG A 178 -4.49 10.98 7.99
N SER A 179 -5.40 11.32 8.92
CA SER A 179 -5.25 11.01 10.34
C SER A 179 -5.28 9.50 10.58
N LEU A 180 -6.21 8.78 9.94
CA LEU A 180 -6.28 7.33 9.96
C LEU A 180 -4.99 6.69 9.42
N MET A 181 -4.49 7.18 8.29
CA MET A 181 -3.30 6.61 7.66
C MET A 181 -2.04 6.76 8.52
N ILE A 182 -1.91 7.90 9.20
CA ILE A 182 -0.83 8.17 10.17
C ILE A 182 -0.95 7.23 11.37
N GLU A 183 -2.16 7.06 11.92
CA GLU A 183 -2.39 6.15 13.04
C GLU A 183 -2.01 4.70 12.69
N GLU A 184 -2.44 4.21 11.51
CA GLU A 184 -2.08 2.87 11.03
C GLU A 184 -0.57 2.70 10.85
N ALA A 185 0.12 3.73 10.35
CA ALA A 185 1.57 3.70 10.17
C ALA A 185 2.31 3.67 11.52
N LEU A 186 1.90 4.50 12.48
CA LEU A 186 2.46 4.51 13.83
C LEU A 186 2.19 3.21 14.59
N ARG A 187 1.03 2.57 14.38
CA ARG A 187 0.74 1.26 14.97
C ARG A 187 1.72 0.18 14.50
N ARG A 188 2.19 0.27 13.26
CA ARG A 188 3.19 -0.65 12.68
C ARG A 188 4.62 -0.29 13.07
N ARG A 189 4.92 1.01 13.18
CA ARG A 189 6.26 1.54 13.47
C ARG A 189 6.16 2.71 14.47
N PRO A 190 5.99 2.44 15.78
CA PRO A 190 5.77 3.48 16.78
C PRO A 190 6.92 4.49 16.89
N ASP A 191 8.15 4.06 16.59
CA ASP A 191 9.37 4.89 16.70
C ASP A 191 9.57 5.85 15.51
N HIS A 192 8.73 5.78 14.48
CA HIS A 192 8.90 6.54 13.24
C HIS A 192 8.19 7.90 13.27
N ILE A 193 8.05 8.50 14.45
CA ILE A 193 7.45 9.81 14.64
C ILE A 193 8.36 10.88 14.02
N VAL A 194 7.80 11.68 13.10
CA VAL A 194 8.49 12.82 12.50
C VAL A 194 8.00 14.10 13.16
N SER A 195 8.93 14.89 13.69
CA SER A 195 8.61 16.20 14.26
C SER A 195 8.06 17.16 13.18
N ASN A 196 7.05 17.94 13.58
CA ASN A 196 6.35 18.88 12.70
C ASN A 196 5.77 18.23 11.42
N LEU A 197 5.28 16.99 11.51
CA LEU A 197 4.74 16.27 10.37
C LEU A 197 3.62 17.06 9.68
N ASP A 198 2.64 17.58 10.43
CA ASP A 198 1.52 18.34 9.85
C ASP A 198 2.00 19.55 9.03
N LYS A 199 2.92 20.34 9.59
CA LYS A 199 3.52 21.49 8.88
C LYS A 199 4.24 21.07 7.59
N LYS A 200 4.91 19.91 7.61
CA LYS A 200 5.55 19.36 6.40
C LYS A 200 4.50 18.96 5.37
N LEU A 201 3.44 18.27 5.79
CA LEU A 201 2.37 17.84 4.89
C LEU A 201 1.64 19.04 4.27
N ASP A 202 1.39 20.10 5.04
CA ASP A 202 0.81 21.35 4.52
C ASP A 202 1.72 22.03 3.50
N SER A 203 3.03 22.05 3.75
CA SER A 203 4.01 22.58 2.82
C SER A 203 4.06 21.76 1.52
N ILE A 204 4.03 20.43 1.62
CA ILE A 204 4.01 19.52 0.46
C ILE A 204 2.74 19.73 -0.36
N ARG A 205 1.58 19.82 0.29
CA ARG A 205 0.30 20.08 -0.36
C ARG A 205 0.31 21.41 -1.10
N THR A 206 0.85 22.46 -0.48
CA THR A 206 0.99 23.80 -1.08
C THR A 206 1.95 23.79 -2.27
N LYS A 207 3.09 23.09 -2.14
CA LYS A 207 4.12 23.00 -3.19
C LYS A 207 3.68 22.12 -4.37
N GLY A 208 2.82 21.14 -4.15
CA GLY A 208 2.39 20.17 -5.16
C GLY A 208 3.17 18.86 -5.16
N PHE A 209 4.32 18.81 -4.45
CA PHE A 209 5.25 17.69 -4.45
C PHE A 209 6.25 17.81 -3.30
N GLU A 210 7.05 16.75 -3.08
CA GLU A 210 8.18 16.80 -2.17
C GLU A 210 9.48 16.45 -2.90
N SER A 211 10.54 17.19 -2.58
CA SER A 211 11.89 16.98 -3.08
C SER A 211 12.85 17.25 -1.93
N ALA A 212 13.52 16.20 -1.46
CA ALA A 212 14.30 16.23 -0.23
C ALA A 212 15.41 15.19 -0.22
N VAL A 213 16.45 15.45 0.59
CA VAL A 213 17.48 14.46 0.89
C VAL A 213 16.84 13.26 1.58
N SER A 214 17.17 12.06 1.10
CA SER A 214 16.65 10.82 1.64
C SER A 214 17.12 10.63 3.08
N THR A 215 16.17 10.35 3.96
CA THR A 215 16.43 9.95 5.35
C THR A 215 16.73 8.46 5.46
N GLN A 216 16.51 7.69 4.38
CA GLN A 216 16.67 6.23 4.35
C GLN A 216 18.03 5.81 3.77
N ILE A 217 18.58 6.60 2.85
CA ILE A 217 19.86 6.31 2.19
C ILE A 217 20.70 7.58 2.15
N ARG A 218 21.89 7.52 2.77
CA ARG A 218 22.84 8.64 2.78
C ARG A 218 23.32 8.95 1.37
N GLY A 219 23.30 10.24 1.01
CA GLY A 219 23.74 10.72 -0.30
C GLY A 219 22.72 10.54 -1.42
N MET A 220 21.52 10.05 -1.13
CA MET A 220 20.42 9.95 -2.09
C MET A 220 19.49 11.16 -1.94
N HIS A 221 19.04 11.74 -3.05
CA HIS A 221 17.93 12.69 -3.07
C HIS A 221 16.67 11.97 -3.55
N ALA A 222 15.50 12.32 -3.04
CA ALA A 222 14.24 11.71 -3.44
C ALA A 222 13.25 12.79 -3.83
N ILE A 223 12.66 12.62 -5.01
CA ILE A 223 11.70 13.54 -5.60
C ILE A 223 10.43 12.74 -5.85
N SER A 224 9.29 13.22 -5.37
CA SER A 224 8.01 12.52 -5.49
C SER A 224 6.86 13.46 -5.76
N PHE A 225 6.00 13.07 -6.70
CA PHE A 225 4.78 13.76 -7.05
C PHE A 225 3.56 12.85 -6.83
N PRO A 226 2.40 13.41 -6.44
CA PRO A 226 1.18 12.63 -6.29
C PRO A 226 0.58 12.31 -7.66
N ILE A 227 -0.05 11.14 -7.77
CA ILE A 227 -1.00 10.84 -8.83
C ILE A 227 -2.39 11.00 -8.23
N LEU A 228 -3.12 12.00 -8.71
CA LEU A 228 -4.40 12.43 -8.16
C LEU A 228 -5.57 11.84 -8.93
N ASP A 229 -6.64 11.49 -8.21
CA ASP A 229 -7.95 11.19 -8.80
C ASP A 229 -8.77 12.46 -9.05
N SER A 230 -10.02 12.29 -9.50
CA SER A 230 -10.96 13.39 -9.76
C SER A 230 -11.37 14.17 -8.50
N GLN A 231 -11.15 13.61 -7.30
CA GLN A 231 -11.40 14.26 -6.02
C GLN A 231 -10.14 14.94 -5.46
N ARG A 232 -9.03 14.92 -6.21
CA ARG A 232 -7.70 15.40 -5.80
C ARG A 232 -7.10 14.63 -4.62
N HIS A 233 -7.50 13.37 -4.43
CA HIS A 233 -6.84 12.48 -3.50
C HIS A 233 -5.69 11.75 -4.17
N ALA A 234 -4.56 11.60 -3.48
CA ALA A 234 -3.44 10.83 -4.00
C ALA A 234 -3.76 9.33 -3.97
N ILE A 235 -3.98 8.76 -5.15
CA ILE A 235 -4.18 7.31 -5.34
C ILE A 235 -2.86 6.57 -5.49
N ALA A 236 -1.79 7.28 -5.87
CA ALA A 236 -0.43 6.77 -5.96
C ALA A 236 0.59 7.92 -5.83
N ALA A 237 1.86 7.58 -5.71
CA ALA A 237 2.97 8.53 -5.82
C ALA A 237 4.01 8.01 -6.81
N ILE A 238 4.44 8.86 -7.75
CA ILE A 238 5.53 8.58 -8.67
C ILE A 238 6.81 9.22 -8.14
N SER A 239 7.90 8.46 -8.09
CA SER A 239 9.12 8.86 -7.39
C SER A 239 10.39 8.53 -8.17
N VAL A 240 11.36 9.44 -8.09
CA VAL A 240 12.71 9.26 -8.60
C VAL A 240 13.69 9.31 -7.43
N PRO A 241 14.40 8.21 -7.13
CA PRO A 241 15.61 8.28 -6.32
C PRO A 241 16.73 8.84 -7.19
N TYR A 242 17.12 10.08 -6.92
CA TYR A 242 18.19 10.77 -7.60
C TYR A 242 19.52 10.51 -6.90
N ALA A 243 20.44 9.88 -7.61
CA ALA A 243 21.83 9.76 -7.21
C ALA A 243 22.69 10.61 -8.14
N ASP A 244 23.44 11.54 -7.54
CA ASP A 244 24.43 12.33 -8.25
C ASP A 244 25.70 11.49 -8.47
N ARG A 245 26.27 11.55 -9.67
CA ARG A 245 27.44 10.76 -10.05
C ARG A 245 28.64 11.68 -10.24
N ILE A 246 29.67 11.46 -9.44
CA ILE A 246 30.91 12.26 -9.46
C ILE A 246 31.76 12.04 -10.72
N ASP A 247 31.55 10.95 -11.44
CA ASP A 247 32.34 10.54 -12.60
C ASP A 247 31.72 10.95 -13.95
N LEU A 248 30.58 11.66 -13.93
CA LEU A 248 29.86 12.14 -15.12
C LEU A 248 29.55 13.63 -14.97
N VAL A 249 29.89 14.45 -15.97
CA VAL A 249 29.89 15.91 -15.86
C VAL A 249 28.60 16.57 -16.40
N ASP A 250 27.82 15.88 -17.23
CA ASP A 250 26.64 16.44 -17.94
C ASP A 250 25.31 15.73 -17.61
N ARG A 251 25.00 15.53 -16.32
CA ARG A 251 23.71 14.95 -15.92
C ARG A 251 22.65 15.99 -15.61
N ARG A 252 21.39 15.56 -15.76
CA ARG A 252 20.20 16.32 -15.36
C ARG A 252 20.30 16.69 -13.89
N THR A 253 20.13 17.97 -13.58
CA THR A 253 20.13 18.43 -12.18
C THR A 253 18.87 17.96 -11.46
N ILE A 254 18.82 18.14 -10.15
CA ILE A 254 17.61 17.89 -9.36
C ILE A 254 16.43 18.68 -9.93
N GLU A 255 16.62 19.94 -10.30
CA GLU A 255 15.58 20.79 -10.88
C GLU A 255 15.10 20.27 -12.25
N ASP A 256 15.98 19.72 -13.07
CA ASP A 256 15.59 19.10 -14.35
C ASP A 256 14.73 17.87 -14.11
N VAL A 257 15.10 17.04 -13.12
CA VAL A 257 14.33 15.85 -12.74
C VAL A 257 12.98 16.24 -12.12
N GLU A 258 12.92 17.28 -11.29
CA GLU A 258 11.68 17.81 -10.75
C GLU A 258 10.70 18.23 -11.87
N LYS A 259 11.20 18.96 -12.87
CA LYS A 259 10.38 19.37 -14.02
C LYS A 259 9.89 18.17 -14.82
N ALA A 260 10.78 17.25 -15.17
CA ALA A 260 10.43 16.07 -15.97
C ALA A 260 9.43 15.15 -15.23
N LEU A 261 9.67 14.91 -13.93
CA LEU A 261 8.79 14.12 -13.09
C LEU A 261 7.43 14.79 -12.88
N GLY A 262 7.40 16.12 -12.69
CA GLY A 262 6.15 16.87 -12.58
C GLY A 262 5.30 16.79 -13.85
N LEU A 263 5.92 16.88 -15.03
CA LEU A 263 5.22 16.67 -16.32
C LEU A 263 4.68 15.24 -16.45
N ALA A 264 5.46 14.23 -16.05
CA ALA A 264 5.03 12.84 -16.05
C ALA A 264 3.86 12.59 -15.09
N ALA A 265 3.93 13.15 -13.88
CA ALA A 265 2.86 13.07 -12.89
C ALA A 265 1.57 13.75 -13.39
N LYS A 266 1.67 14.95 -13.98
CA LYS A 266 0.53 15.64 -14.58
C LYS A 266 -0.12 14.84 -15.70
N ALA A 267 0.67 14.26 -16.60
CA ALA A 267 0.16 13.40 -17.66
C ALA A 267 -0.59 12.19 -17.08
N LEU A 268 -0.06 11.59 -16.01
CA LEU A 268 -0.70 10.48 -15.31
C LEU A 268 -2.00 10.89 -14.61
N CYS A 269 -2.04 12.01 -13.89
CA CYS A 269 -3.26 12.53 -13.27
C CYS A 269 -4.38 12.67 -14.31
N LEU A 270 -4.09 13.30 -15.46
CA LEU A 270 -5.06 13.46 -16.55
C LEU A 270 -5.57 12.12 -17.08
N ARG A 271 -4.68 11.13 -17.23
CA ARG A 271 -5.07 9.76 -17.63
C ARG A 271 -5.91 9.04 -16.59
N MET A 272 -5.76 9.39 -15.31
CA MET A 272 -6.54 8.89 -14.19
C MET A 272 -7.82 9.68 -13.91
N GLY A 273 -8.09 10.74 -14.67
CA GLY A 273 -9.28 11.58 -14.53
C GLY A 273 -9.15 12.66 -13.44
N GLY A 274 -7.96 12.86 -12.88
CA GLY A 274 -7.63 13.99 -12.03
C GLY A 274 -7.06 15.16 -12.84
N ASP A 275 -7.21 16.38 -12.32
CA ASP A 275 -6.56 17.57 -12.85
C ASP A 275 -5.77 18.25 -11.73
N PRO A 276 -4.42 18.30 -11.81
CA PRO A 276 -3.58 18.90 -10.79
C PRO A 276 -3.70 20.44 -10.74
N ASP A 277 -4.20 21.08 -11.81
CA ASP A 277 -4.27 22.53 -11.93
C ASP A 277 -5.62 23.11 -11.43
N THR A 278 -6.67 22.29 -11.27
CA THR A 278 -7.95 22.78 -10.72
C THR A 278 -7.81 23.13 -9.24
N PRO A 279 -8.24 24.31 -8.75
CA PRO A 279 -8.14 24.66 -7.33
C PRO A 279 -8.81 23.64 -6.40
N HIS A 280 -8.25 23.44 -5.19
CA HIS A 280 -8.88 22.62 -4.14
C HIS A 280 -10.08 23.38 -3.56
N THR A 281 -11.20 23.38 -4.26
CA THR A 281 -12.49 23.76 -3.68
C THR A 281 -13.14 22.51 -3.12
N GLN A 282 -12.95 22.26 -1.82
CA GLN A 282 -13.95 21.48 -1.10
C GLN A 282 -15.21 22.36 -1.04
N PRO A 283 -16.34 21.98 -1.66
CA PRO A 283 -17.59 22.61 -1.29
C PRO A 283 -17.82 22.35 0.21
N PRO A 284 -18.25 23.35 1.00
CA PRO A 284 -18.56 23.12 2.40
C PRO A 284 -19.58 21.99 2.49
N ILE A 285 -19.26 20.94 3.25
CA ILE A 285 -20.22 19.89 3.58
C ILE A 285 -21.27 20.55 4.46
N ASP A 286 -22.45 20.77 3.90
CA ASP A 286 -23.61 21.27 4.64
C ASP A 286 -24.14 20.14 5.54
N PHE A 287 -23.79 20.22 6.83
CA PHE A 287 -24.30 19.33 7.86
C PHE A 287 -25.67 19.78 8.40
N SER A 288 -26.34 20.74 7.76
CA SER A 288 -27.68 21.12 8.20
C SER A 288 -28.64 19.92 8.04
N PRO A 289 -29.37 19.55 9.11
CA PRO A 289 -30.26 18.40 9.06
C PRO A 289 -31.33 18.66 8.00
N THR A 290 -31.46 17.72 7.07
CA THR A 290 -32.53 17.71 6.08
C THR A 290 -33.87 17.87 6.83
N PRO A 291 -34.66 18.92 6.56
CA PRO A 291 -35.89 19.15 7.31
C PRO A 291 -36.81 17.95 7.13
N ALA A 292 -37.25 17.39 8.27
CA ALA A 292 -38.10 16.21 8.29
C ALA A 292 -39.36 16.42 7.41
N PRO A 293 -39.79 15.40 6.65
CA PRO A 293 -40.98 15.50 5.83
C PRO A 293 -42.18 15.85 6.72
N ARG A 294 -42.84 16.98 6.43
CA ARG A 294 -44.05 17.42 7.13
C ARG A 294 -45.10 16.31 7.06
N SER A 295 -45.47 15.77 8.21
CA SER A 295 -46.56 14.81 8.30
C SER A 295 -47.85 15.48 7.82
N ARG A 296 -48.46 14.91 6.77
CA ARG A 296 -49.83 15.28 6.38
C ARG A 296 -50.75 14.85 7.51
N ARG A 297 -51.18 15.80 8.35
CA ARG A 297 -52.38 15.62 9.17
C ARG A 297 -53.55 15.40 8.22
N THR A 298 -54.05 14.18 8.20
CA THR A 298 -55.38 13.84 7.70
C THR A 298 -56.41 14.58 8.56
N GLN A 299 -57.12 15.54 7.96
CA GLN A 299 -58.35 16.10 8.52
C GLN A 299 -59.45 15.05 8.41
N LYS A 300 -60.09 14.74 9.54
CA LYS A 300 -61.49 14.35 9.64
C LYS A 300 -62.17 15.39 10.52
#